data_AF-A0A843UXW0-F1
#
_entry.id   AF-A0A843UXW0-F1
#
_cell.length_a   1.000
_cell.length_b   1.000
_cell.length_c   1.000
_cell.angle_alpha   90.00
_cell.angle_beta   90.00
_cell.angle_gamma   90.00
#
_symmetry.space_group_name_H-M   'P 1'
#
loop_
_entity.id
_entity.type
_entity.pdbx_description
1 polymer ?
#
loop_
_entity_poly.entity_id
_entity_poly.type
_entity_poly.pdbx_seq_one_letter_code
_entity_poly.pdbx_strand_id
1 'polypeptide(L)'
;MFEYSWNLWKSDIQKLLQTFSSLSQCLTASSLQQDDLFLTCERWLLCSKIIRQLIISGYPSDVTSLEDVRLVKEVCPVLLNSIQSLLPYYSSFQEGHRKLWEFIKRACTKLMKVLIRIQERHPYSFGDAHVLPPVVDFCLNRIINPEPGILSYESFLIQCMVMVKSLLECKEYKPVLTGRVINQISAKWEERKKNIFISVREMLAKILPNERMILLCNVLIRRYFILTANDLDEWHQNPESFHHEQDMIQWTEKLRPCAEALYIVLFENYRDILAPVIVSILREAMDNCPAVETEITPRMLLKDAAYTAAGHVYYELSSYFSFNE
;
A
#
# COMPACT_ATOMS: atom_id res chain seq x y z
N MET A 1 -27.50 -13.86 1.44
CA MET A 1 -27.14 -12.48 1.02
C MET A 1 -25.71 -12.40 0.48
N PHE A 2 -24.71 -12.95 1.19
CA PHE A 2 -23.32 -12.99 0.70
C PHE A 2 -23.20 -13.68 -0.66
N GLU A 3 -23.62 -14.95 -0.77
CA GLU A 3 -23.53 -15.73 -2.02
C GLU A 3 -24.12 -15.02 -3.23
N TYR A 4 -25.32 -14.46 -3.08
CA TYR A 4 -25.96 -13.70 -4.16
C TYR A 4 -25.11 -12.49 -4.59
N SER A 5 -24.67 -11.68 -3.62
CA SER A 5 -23.87 -10.47 -3.90
C SER A 5 -22.50 -10.82 -4.48
N TRP A 6 -21.90 -11.93 -4.02
CA TRP A 6 -20.59 -12.40 -4.47
C TRP A 6 -20.64 -12.97 -5.88
N ASN A 7 -21.65 -13.78 -6.19
CA ASN A 7 -21.84 -14.31 -7.54
C ASN A 7 -22.17 -13.21 -8.55
N LEU A 8 -22.99 -12.23 -8.15
CA LEU A 8 -23.26 -11.04 -8.96
C LEU A 8 -21.98 -10.23 -9.20
N TRP A 9 -21.19 -9.98 -8.16
CA TRP A 9 -19.91 -9.28 -8.27
C TRP A 9 -18.94 -9.98 -9.24
N LYS A 10 -18.83 -11.31 -9.16
CA LYS A 10 -17.97 -12.12 -10.04
C LYS A 10 -18.44 -12.08 -11.49
N SER A 11 -19.74 -12.18 -11.72
CA SER A 11 -20.34 -12.07 -13.05
C SER A 11 -20.08 -10.69 -13.66
N ASP A 12 -20.28 -9.63 -12.86
CA ASP A 12 -20.10 -8.26 -13.31
C ASP A 12 -18.63 -7.97 -13.67
N ILE A 13 -17.65 -8.36 -12.85
CA ILE A 13 -16.24 -8.12 -13.20
C ILE A 13 -15.83 -8.85 -14.48
N GLN A 14 -16.32 -10.06 -14.70
CA GLN A 14 -16.07 -10.80 -15.94
C GLN A 14 -16.65 -10.05 -17.16
N LYS A 15 -17.91 -9.60 -17.07
CA LYS A 15 -18.56 -8.80 -18.13
C LYS A 15 -17.81 -7.48 -18.38
N LEU A 16 -17.38 -6.80 -17.32
CA LEU A 16 -16.61 -5.56 -17.40
C LEU A 16 -15.27 -5.79 -18.11
N LEU A 17 -14.51 -6.80 -17.71
CA LEU A 17 -13.20 -7.10 -18.33
C LEU A 17 -13.32 -7.50 -19.80
N GLN A 18 -14.35 -8.27 -20.17
CA GLN A 18 -14.64 -8.60 -21.58
C GLN A 18 -15.00 -7.35 -22.39
N THR A 19 -15.77 -6.44 -21.80
CA THR A 19 -16.14 -5.19 -22.46
C THR A 19 -14.94 -4.24 -22.55
N PHE A 20 -14.08 -4.19 -21.53
CA PHE A 20 -12.90 -3.33 -21.55
C PHE A 20 -11.88 -3.82 -22.56
N SER A 21 -11.71 -5.14 -22.73
CA SER A 21 -10.83 -5.67 -23.76
C SER A 21 -11.33 -5.30 -25.16
N SER A 22 -12.63 -5.41 -25.44
CA SER A 22 -13.19 -5.03 -26.73
C SER A 22 -13.10 -3.53 -27.00
N LEU A 23 -13.36 -2.69 -25.99
CA LEU A 23 -13.22 -1.23 -26.11
C LEU A 23 -11.76 -0.79 -26.29
N SER A 24 -10.81 -1.47 -25.64
CA SER A 24 -9.39 -1.17 -25.85
C SER A 24 -8.92 -1.44 -27.28
N GLN A 25 -9.63 -2.30 -28.01
CA GLN A 25 -9.34 -2.69 -29.40
C GLN A 25 -10.16 -1.89 -30.43
N CYS A 26 -11.31 -1.31 -30.03
CA CYS A 26 -12.27 -0.65 -30.92
C CYS A 26 -12.61 0.76 -30.45
N LEU A 27 -12.44 1.77 -31.33
CA LEU A 27 -12.61 3.19 -30.99
C LEU A 27 -14.06 3.68 -30.80
N THR A 28 -15.08 2.86 -31.05
CA THR A 28 -16.49 3.31 -30.98
C THR A 28 -17.43 2.28 -30.35
N ALA A 29 -18.05 2.65 -29.23
CA ALA A 29 -19.19 1.94 -28.63
C ALA A 29 -20.49 2.68 -28.93
N SER A 30 -21.60 1.96 -29.15
CA SER A 30 -22.92 2.57 -29.29
C SER A 30 -23.41 3.18 -27.97
N SER A 31 -24.22 4.24 -28.02
CA SER A 31 -24.69 4.98 -26.83
C SER A 31 -25.47 4.11 -25.83
N LEU A 32 -26.33 3.20 -26.32
CA LEU A 32 -27.09 2.27 -25.48
C LEU A 32 -26.21 1.24 -24.76
N GLN A 33 -25.10 0.80 -25.38
CA GLN A 33 -24.14 -0.10 -24.74
C GLN A 33 -23.32 0.61 -23.65
N GLN A 34 -23.14 1.93 -23.76
CA GLN A 34 -22.44 2.71 -22.74
C GLN A 34 -23.27 2.82 -21.45
N ASP A 35 -24.58 3.05 -21.54
CA ASP A 35 -25.43 3.19 -20.35
C ASP A 35 -25.55 1.88 -19.55
N ASP A 36 -25.72 0.73 -20.20
CA ASP A 36 -25.72 -0.59 -19.53
C ASP A 36 -24.36 -0.92 -18.89
N LEU A 37 -23.26 -0.50 -19.53
CA LEU A 37 -21.91 -0.65 -18.98
C LEU A 37 -21.74 0.17 -17.70
N PHE A 38 -22.17 1.43 -17.68
CA PHE A 38 -22.06 2.27 -16.48
C PHE A 38 -22.94 1.76 -15.33
N LEU A 39 -24.14 1.26 -15.62
CA LEU A 39 -24.98 0.59 -14.61
C LEU A 39 -24.29 -0.65 -14.03
N THR A 40 -23.62 -1.45 -14.88
CA THR A 40 -22.83 -2.61 -14.44
C THR A 40 -21.66 -2.17 -13.55
N CYS A 41 -20.95 -1.09 -13.91
CA CYS A 41 -19.87 -0.49 -13.11
C CYS A 41 -20.35 -0.05 -11.71
N GLU A 42 -21.46 0.69 -11.63
CA GLU A 42 -22.00 1.15 -10.34
C GLU A 42 -22.50 -0.01 -9.48
N ARG A 43 -23.19 -0.98 -10.09
CA ARG A 43 -23.63 -2.21 -9.41
C ARG A 43 -22.45 -2.98 -8.83
N TRP A 44 -21.40 -3.18 -9.62
CA TRP A 44 -20.20 -3.88 -9.18
C TRP A 44 -19.51 -3.18 -7.99
N LEU A 45 -19.44 -1.84 -8.02
CA LEU A 45 -18.93 -1.06 -6.89
C LEU A 45 -19.81 -1.14 -5.65
N LEU A 46 -21.13 -1.19 -5.82
CA LEU A 46 -22.07 -1.40 -4.71
C LEU A 46 -21.90 -2.79 -4.10
N CYS A 47 -21.81 -3.84 -4.93
CA CYS A 47 -21.53 -5.20 -4.47
C CYS A 47 -20.20 -5.25 -3.71
N SER A 48 -19.16 -4.54 -4.17
CA SER A 48 -17.86 -4.44 -3.47
C SER A 48 -18.03 -3.88 -2.05
N LYS A 49 -18.86 -2.85 -1.86
CA LYS A 49 -19.18 -2.28 -0.54
C LYS A 49 -19.93 -3.28 0.34
N ILE A 50 -20.89 -4.01 -0.23
CA ILE A 50 -21.69 -5.02 0.49
C ILE A 50 -20.80 -6.18 0.96
N ILE A 51 -19.96 -6.72 0.05
CA ILE A 51 -19.01 -7.81 0.36
C ILE A 51 -18.08 -7.39 1.49
N ARG A 52 -17.49 -6.18 1.40
CA ARG A 52 -16.66 -5.62 2.47
C ARG A 52 -17.41 -5.62 3.81
N GLN A 53 -18.65 -5.12 3.83
CA GLN A 53 -19.44 -5.01 5.06
C GLN A 53 -19.78 -6.38 5.65
N LEU A 54 -20.13 -7.35 4.80
CA LEU A 54 -20.44 -8.71 5.22
C LEU A 54 -19.23 -9.44 5.81
N ILE A 55 -18.02 -9.20 5.29
CA ILE A 55 -16.80 -9.79 5.86
C ILE A 55 -16.46 -9.10 7.19
N ILE A 56 -16.35 -7.77 7.20
CA ILE A 56 -15.83 -7.01 8.35
C ILE A 56 -16.80 -7.03 9.54
N SER A 57 -18.10 -6.88 9.28
CA SER A 57 -19.13 -6.76 10.31
C SER A 57 -19.98 -8.03 10.47
N GLY A 58 -19.93 -8.96 9.52
CA GLY A 58 -20.62 -10.24 9.65
C GLY A 58 -19.87 -11.27 10.50
N TYR A 59 -18.57 -11.05 10.76
CA TYR A 59 -17.75 -11.93 11.58
C TYR A 59 -17.09 -11.17 12.75
N PRO A 60 -16.95 -11.80 13.93
CA PRO A 60 -16.07 -11.26 14.96
C PRO A 60 -14.63 -11.18 14.44
N SER A 61 -13.83 -10.25 14.96
CA SER A 61 -12.41 -10.18 14.61
C SER A 61 -11.73 -11.49 14.97
N ASP A 62 -10.92 -12.04 14.06
CA ASP A 62 -10.21 -13.29 14.32
C ASP A 62 -9.13 -13.13 15.41
N VAL A 63 -8.75 -11.90 15.73
CA VAL A 63 -7.91 -11.57 16.90
C VAL A 63 -8.62 -11.95 18.20
N THR A 64 -9.92 -11.67 18.25
CA THR A 64 -10.77 -11.90 19.43
C THR A 64 -11.36 -13.30 19.47
N SER A 65 -11.81 -13.84 18.34
CA SER A 65 -12.43 -15.17 18.28
C SER A 65 -11.43 -16.30 18.09
N LEU A 66 -10.24 -16.03 17.53
CA LEU A 66 -9.29 -17.03 17.01
C LEU A 66 -9.88 -18.01 15.97
N GLU A 67 -11.05 -17.66 15.44
CA GLU A 67 -11.72 -18.42 14.39
C GLU A 67 -11.27 -17.95 13.01
N ASP A 68 -10.98 -18.91 12.15
CA ASP A 68 -10.57 -18.66 10.78
C ASP A 68 -11.76 -18.15 9.96
N VAL A 69 -11.63 -16.98 9.35
CA VAL A 69 -12.67 -16.42 8.49
C VAL A 69 -12.44 -16.86 7.05
N ARG A 70 -13.03 -18.01 6.67
CA ARG A 70 -12.86 -18.63 5.34
C ARG A 70 -13.08 -17.66 4.18
N LEU A 71 -14.05 -16.76 4.31
CA LEU A 71 -14.34 -15.77 3.27
C LEU A 71 -13.16 -14.83 2.97
N VAL A 72 -12.25 -14.59 3.93
CA VAL A 72 -11.02 -13.82 3.67
C VAL A 72 -10.17 -14.51 2.61
N LYS A 73 -10.05 -15.84 2.70
CA LYS A 73 -9.25 -16.68 1.79
C LYS A 73 -9.89 -16.84 0.42
N GLU A 74 -11.21 -16.80 0.35
CA GLU A 74 -11.95 -16.87 -0.91
C GLU A 74 -12.00 -15.52 -1.64
N VAL A 75 -12.19 -14.43 -0.90
CA VAL A 75 -12.46 -13.11 -1.49
C VAL A 75 -11.17 -12.35 -1.80
N CYS A 76 -10.18 -12.33 -0.90
CA CYS A 76 -9.00 -11.48 -1.09
C CYS A 76 -8.20 -11.80 -2.37
N PRO A 77 -7.95 -13.07 -2.73
CA PRO A 77 -7.25 -13.39 -3.98
C PRO A 77 -8.02 -12.92 -5.21
N VAL A 78 -9.35 -13.01 -5.18
CA VAL A 78 -10.22 -12.58 -6.28
C VAL A 78 -10.24 -11.05 -6.39
N LEU A 79 -10.24 -10.32 -5.27
CA LEU A 79 -10.11 -8.86 -5.27
C LEU A 79 -8.76 -8.44 -5.86
N LEU A 80 -7.66 -9.07 -5.43
CA LEU A 80 -6.32 -8.80 -5.95
C LEU A 80 -6.25 -9.05 -7.47
N ASN A 81 -6.74 -10.21 -7.91
CA ASN A 81 -6.77 -10.55 -9.34
C ASN A 81 -7.59 -9.55 -10.17
N SER A 82 -8.67 -9.02 -9.59
CA SER A 82 -9.49 -8.01 -10.25
C SER A 82 -8.77 -6.67 -10.37
N ILE A 83 -8.02 -6.26 -9.33
CA ILE A 83 -7.14 -5.09 -9.41
C ILE A 83 -6.10 -5.29 -10.52
N GLN A 84 -5.40 -6.43 -10.52
CA GLN A 84 -4.38 -6.76 -11.51
C GLN A 84 -4.94 -6.77 -12.94
N SER A 85 -6.18 -7.23 -13.12
CA SER A 85 -6.84 -7.28 -14.43
C SER A 85 -7.36 -5.92 -14.90
N LEU A 86 -7.72 -5.02 -13.98
CA LEU A 86 -8.22 -3.68 -14.30
C LEU A 86 -7.09 -2.67 -14.56
N LEU A 87 -5.96 -2.82 -13.88
CA LEU A 87 -4.84 -1.87 -13.95
C LEU A 87 -4.32 -1.59 -15.37
N PRO A 88 -4.12 -2.59 -16.27
CA PRO A 88 -3.64 -2.35 -17.62
C PRO A 88 -4.49 -1.33 -18.40
N TYR A 89 -5.80 -1.29 -18.14
CA TYR A 89 -6.72 -0.37 -18.80
C TYR A 89 -6.62 1.06 -18.27
N TYR A 90 -5.95 1.31 -17.14
CA TYR A 90 -5.71 2.66 -16.64
C TYR A 90 -4.97 3.50 -17.68
N SER A 91 -3.86 2.98 -18.20
CA SER A 91 -3.07 3.68 -19.22
C SER A 91 -3.81 3.73 -20.55
N SER A 92 -4.45 2.63 -20.95
CA SER A 92 -5.16 2.55 -22.24
C SER A 92 -6.36 3.49 -22.35
N PHE A 93 -7.06 3.77 -21.26
CA PHE A 93 -8.26 4.62 -21.27
C PHE A 93 -8.01 6.08 -20.87
N GLN A 94 -6.76 6.42 -20.53
CA GLN A 94 -6.37 7.78 -20.15
C GLN A 94 -6.75 8.78 -21.27
N GLU A 95 -6.51 8.40 -22.52
CA GLU A 95 -6.84 9.18 -23.71
C GLU A 95 -8.00 8.48 -24.44
N GLY A 96 -9.23 8.98 -24.29
CA GLY A 96 -10.39 8.53 -25.08
C GLY A 96 -11.60 8.04 -24.28
N HIS A 97 -11.42 7.53 -23.06
CA HIS A 97 -12.53 6.99 -22.25
C HIS A 97 -12.55 7.54 -20.81
N ARG A 98 -12.62 8.87 -20.66
CA ARG A 98 -12.52 9.55 -19.36
C ARG A 98 -13.42 8.96 -18.25
N LYS A 99 -14.68 8.65 -18.54
CA LYS A 99 -15.59 8.06 -17.53
C LYS A 99 -15.14 6.66 -17.07
N LEU A 100 -14.65 5.83 -17.98
CA LEU A 100 -14.14 4.48 -17.64
C LEU A 100 -12.80 4.56 -16.94
N TRP A 101 -11.95 5.51 -17.33
CA TRP A 101 -10.71 5.80 -16.63
C TRP A 101 -10.93 6.22 -15.17
N GLU A 102 -11.86 7.15 -14.92
CA GLU A 102 -12.28 7.53 -13.57
C GLU A 102 -12.90 6.36 -12.79
N PHE A 103 -13.63 5.48 -13.49
CA PHE A 103 -14.13 4.25 -12.88
C PHE A 103 -12.99 3.32 -12.46
N ILE A 104 -12.01 3.04 -13.31
CA ILE A 104 -10.85 2.19 -13.01
C ILE A 104 -10.07 2.77 -11.83
N LYS A 105 -9.87 4.09 -11.83
CA LYS A 105 -9.31 4.82 -10.69
C LYS A 105 -10.06 4.49 -9.40
N ARG A 106 -11.36 4.79 -9.39
CA ARG A 106 -12.18 4.55 -8.22
C ARG A 106 -12.25 3.07 -7.82
N ALA A 107 -12.22 2.15 -8.78
CA ALA A 107 -12.29 0.71 -8.58
C ALA A 107 -11.03 0.16 -7.90
N CYS A 108 -9.85 0.36 -8.49
CA CYS A 108 -8.60 -0.17 -7.96
C CYS A 108 -8.29 0.40 -6.57
N THR A 109 -8.45 1.72 -6.35
CA THR A 109 -8.27 2.33 -5.03
C THR A 109 -9.24 1.76 -3.99
N LYS A 110 -10.52 1.58 -4.35
CA LYS A 110 -11.52 1.00 -3.42
C LYS A 110 -11.23 -0.44 -3.08
N LEU A 111 -10.84 -1.27 -4.05
CA LEU A 111 -10.51 -2.67 -3.79
C LEU A 111 -9.27 -2.80 -2.91
N MET A 112 -8.23 -1.98 -3.13
CA MET A 112 -7.08 -1.92 -2.20
C MET A 112 -7.52 -1.52 -0.78
N LYS A 113 -8.38 -0.50 -0.64
CA LYS A 113 -8.97 -0.13 0.66
C LYS A 113 -9.75 -1.27 1.30
N VAL A 114 -10.43 -2.11 0.52
CA VAL A 114 -11.12 -3.30 1.05
C VAL A 114 -10.11 -4.30 1.60
N LEU A 115 -9.03 -4.60 0.86
CA LEU A 115 -7.97 -5.51 1.31
C LEU A 115 -7.32 -5.04 2.61
N ILE A 116 -6.97 -3.76 2.71
CA ILE A 116 -6.42 -3.14 3.93
C ILE A 116 -7.37 -3.34 5.11
N ARG A 117 -8.66 -3.01 4.92
CA ARG A 117 -9.66 -3.13 5.98
C ARG A 117 -9.93 -4.57 6.41
N ILE A 118 -9.83 -5.53 5.50
CA ILE A 118 -9.90 -6.96 5.84
C ILE A 118 -8.66 -7.37 6.64
N GLN A 119 -7.46 -6.93 6.24
CA GLN A 119 -6.21 -7.22 6.96
C GLN A 119 -6.21 -6.64 8.37
N GLU A 120 -6.67 -5.41 8.57
CA GLU A 120 -6.78 -4.79 9.89
C GLU A 120 -7.78 -5.52 10.81
N ARG A 121 -8.90 -6.01 10.25
CA ARG A 121 -9.96 -6.66 11.02
C ARG A 121 -9.68 -8.13 11.31
N HIS A 122 -9.11 -8.82 10.34
CA HIS A 122 -8.89 -10.26 10.32
C HIS A 122 -7.44 -10.63 9.96
N PRO A 123 -6.44 -10.14 10.72
CA PRO A 123 -5.02 -10.34 10.38
C PRO A 123 -4.61 -11.82 10.38
N TYR A 124 -5.20 -12.68 11.22
CA TYR A 124 -4.82 -14.09 11.23
C TYR A 124 -5.29 -14.84 9.98
N SER A 125 -6.52 -14.58 9.55
CA SER A 125 -7.11 -15.17 8.33
C SER A 125 -6.46 -14.58 7.08
N PHE A 126 -6.10 -13.29 7.12
CA PHE A 126 -5.37 -12.63 6.04
C PHE A 126 -3.94 -13.16 5.91
N GLY A 127 -3.34 -13.60 7.01
CA GLY A 127 -2.01 -14.23 7.07
C GLY A 127 -1.90 -15.60 6.40
N ASP A 128 -2.93 -16.05 5.67
CA ASP A 128 -2.90 -17.30 4.91
C ASP A 128 -1.90 -17.25 3.73
N ALA A 129 -1.29 -18.40 3.42
CA ALA A 129 -0.29 -18.52 2.37
C ALA A 129 -0.78 -18.17 0.95
N HIS A 130 -2.10 -18.25 0.71
CA HIS A 130 -2.69 -17.89 -0.58
C HIS A 130 -3.16 -16.43 -0.64
N VAL A 131 -3.10 -15.70 0.48
CA VAL A 131 -3.59 -14.33 0.59
C VAL A 131 -2.46 -13.36 0.82
N LEU A 132 -1.71 -13.54 1.91
CA LEU A 132 -0.70 -12.58 2.33
C LEU A 132 0.41 -12.43 1.27
N PRO A 133 1.12 -13.50 0.84
CA PRO A 133 2.25 -13.35 -0.09
C PRO A 133 1.90 -12.65 -1.41
N PRO A 134 0.83 -13.05 -2.14
CA PRO A 134 0.47 -12.38 -3.38
C PRO A 134 0.15 -10.90 -3.21
N VAL A 135 -0.53 -10.51 -2.12
CA VAL A 135 -0.90 -9.11 -1.89
C VAL A 135 0.33 -8.28 -1.53
N VAL A 136 1.21 -8.78 -0.64
CA VAL A 136 2.43 -8.07 -0.26
C VAL A 136 3.34 -7.90 -1.47
N ASP A 137 3.59 -8.99 -2.21
CA ASP A 137 4.48 -8.97 -3.36
C ASP A 137 3.98 -8.00 -4.44
N PHE A 138 2.68 -8.02 -4.72
CA PHE A 138 2.05 -7.08 -5.63
C PHE A 138 2.25 -5.62 -5.20
N CYS A 139 1.98 -5.29 -3.93
CA CYS A 139 2.13 -3.91 -3.43
C CYS A 139 3.58 -3.45 -3.49
N LEU A 140 4.53 -4.29 -3.06
CA LEU A 140 5.96 -3.98 -3.10
C LEU A 140 6.43 -3.76 -4.55
N ASN A 141 6.02 -4.61 -5.49
CA ASN A 141 6.40 -4.44 -6.89
C ASN A 141 5.84 -3.14 -7.48
N ARG A 142 4.61 -2.76 -7.11
CA ARG A 142 4.02 -1.49 -7.55
C ARG A 142 4.71 -0.26 -6.96
N ILE A 143 5.27 -0.35 -5.75
CA ILE A 143 6.05 0.74 -5.14
C ILE A 143 7.47 0.79 -5.71
N ILE A 144 8.15 -0.35 -5.82
CA ILE A 144 9.56 -0.41 -6.23
C ILE A 144 9.71 -0.14 -7.73
N ASN A 145 8.88 -0.81 -8.55
CA ASN A 145 8.95 -0.78 -10.01
C ASN A 145 7.57 -0.45 -10.63
N PRO A 146 7.03 0.77 -10.40
CA PRO A 146 5.80 1.19 -11.04
C PRO A 146 5.99 1.33 -12.55
N GLU A 147 5.00 0.86 -13.32
CA GLU A 147 4.86 1.22 -14.73
C GLU A 147 4.62 2.74 -14.85
N PRO A 148 5.05 3.44 -15.92
CA PRO A 148 4.95 4.90 -16.01
C PRO A 148 3.53 5.46 -15.77
N GLY A 149 2.51 4.80 -16.31
CA GLY A 149 1.11 5.19 -16.05
C GLY A 149 0.72 5.03 -14.58
N ILE A 150 1.22 4.00 -13.90
CA ILE A 150 0.96 3.77 -12.47
C ILE A 150 1.68 4.79 -11.59
N LEU A 151 2.84 5.30 -12.01
CA LEU A 151 3.55 6.36 -11.28
C LEU A 151 2.68 7.62 -11.12
N SER A 152 1.91 7.98 -12.16
CA SER A 152 0.95 9.10 -12.12
C SER A 152 -0.35 8.79 -11.34
N TYR A 153 -0.51 7.56 -10.85
CA TYR A 153 -1.70 7.11 -10.15
C TYR A 153 -1.49 7.10 -8.62
N GLU A 154 -1.20 8.27 -8.08
CA GLU A 154 -0.76 8.46 -6.69
C GLU A 154 -1.71 7.84 -5.66
N SER A 155 -3.02 8.06 -5.80
CA SER A 155 -3.99 7.54 -4.83
C SER A 155 -4.01 6.00 -4.76
N PHE A 156 -3.60 5.30 -5.81
CA PHE A 156 -3.41 3.85 -5.78
C PHE A 156 -2.09 3.46 -5.13
N LEU A 157 -0.98 4.14 -5.45
CA LEU A 157 0.32 3.93 -4.82
C LEU A 157 0.28 4.16 -3.31
N ILE A 158 -0.45 5.20 -2.87
CA ILE A 158 -0.72 5.44 -1.45
C ILE A 158 -1.37 4.20 -0.82
N GLN A 159 -2.38 3.58 -1.45
CA GLN A 159 -2.98 2.38 -0.87
C GLN A 159 -2.02 1.18 -0.87
N CYS A 160 -1.14 1.04 -1.86
CA CYS A 160 -0.08 0.03 -1.82
C CYS A 160 0.86 0.26 -0.62
N MET A 161 1.29 1.50 -0.37
CA MET A 161 2.15 1.84 0.76
C MET A 161 1.44 1.64 2.11
N VAL A 162 0.17 2.07 2.22
CA VAL A 162 -0.67 1.82 3.41
C VAL A 162 -0.78 0.33 3.69
N MET A 163 -0.99 -0.50 2.67
CA MET A 163 -1.07 -1.96 2.83
C MET A 163 0.25 -2.55 3.34
N VAL A 164 1.39 -2.16 2.78
CA VAL A 164 2.70 -2.63 3.27
C VAL A 164 2.95 -2.17 4.71
N LYS A 165 2.61 -0.90 5.02
CA LYS A 165 2.76 -0.34 6.36
C LYS A 165 1.89 -1.08 7.38
N SER A 166 0.62 -1.30 7.07
CA SER A 166 -0.32 -1.97 7.99
C SER A 166 0.13 -3.40 8.33
N LEU A 167 0.77 -4.09 7.37
CA LEU A 167 1.36 -5.40 7.59
C LEU A 167 2.60 -5.36 8.48
N LEU A 168 3.49 -4.38 8.29
CA LEU A 168 4.71 -4.23 9.10
C LEU A 168 4.42 -3.75 10.54
N GLU A 169 3.34 -2.99 10.75
CA GLU A 169 2.89 -2.54 12.07
C GLU A 169 1.99 -3.55 12.79
N CYS A 170 1.49 -4.56 12.09
CA CYS A 170 0.54 -5.53 12.63
C CYS A 170 1.11 -6.21 13.88
N LYS A 171 0.50 -5.92 15.04
CA LYS A 171 0.96 -6.41 16.35
C LYS A 171 0.84 -7.93 16.44
N GLU A 172 -0.15 -8.47 15.76
CA GLU A 172 -0.44 -9.89 15.65
C GLU A 172 0.65 -10.66 14.86
N TYR A 173 1.47 -9.94 14.08
CA TYR A 173 2.62 -10.48 13.35
C TYR A 173 3.96 -10.21 14.06
N LYS A 174 3.93 -9.71 15.30
CA LYS A 174 5.10 -9.48 16.16
C LYS A 174 5.16 -10.53 17.27
N PRO A 175 6.36 -10.84 17.81
CA PRO A 175 6.48 -11.83 18.88
C PRO A 175 5.70 -11.39 20.11
N VAL A 176 4.90 -12.31 20.66
CA VAL A 176 4.16 -12.07 21.90
C VAL A 176 5.14 -12.16 23.08
N LEU A 177 5.42 -11.03 23.74
CA LEU A 177 6.11 -11.02 25.03
C LEU A 177 5.09 -11.40 26.12
N THR A 178 4.88 -12.70 26.35
CA THR A 178 3.92 -13.17 27.36
C THR A 178 4.48 -13.06 28.77
N GLY A 179 3.77 -12.31 29.63
CA GLY A 179 3.83 -12.45 31.08
C GLY A 179 3.04 -13.69 31.53
N ARG A 180 3.54 -14.41 32.53
CA ARG A 180 3.01 -15.70 32.99
C ARG A 180 1.59 -15.56 33.55
N VAL A 181 0.55 -15.95 32.80
CA VAL A 181 -0.81 -16.17 33.34
C VAL A 181 -1.24 -17.61 33.05
N ILE A 182 -1.34 -18.39 34.11
CA ILE A 182 -1.59 -19.83 34.07
C ILE A 182 -3.10 -20.06 34.02
N ASN A 183 -3.67 -20.19 32.82
CA ASN A 183 -4.97 -20.82 32.59
C ASN A 183 -4.85 -21.78 31.39
N GLN A 184 -5.42 -22.99 31.46
CA GLN A 184 -5.25 -23.99 30.39
C GLN A 184 -5.91 -23.57 29.06
N ILE A 185 -7.01 -22.82 29.12
CA ILE A 185 -7.65 -22.21 27.95
C ILE A 185 -6.73 -21.13 27.38
N SER A 186 -6.14 -20.26 28.20
CA SER A 186 -5.19 -19.25 27.67
C SER A 186 -3.97 -19.89 27.02
N ALA A 187 -3.47 -21.02 27.53
CA ALA A 187 -2.32 -21.72 26.97
C ALA A 187 -2.56 -22.25 25.54
N LYS A 188 -3.70 -22.91 25.26
CA LYS A 188 -4.03 -23.36 23.90
C LYS A 188 -4.24 -22.19 22.94
N TRP A 189 -4.79 -21.09 23.44
CA TRP A 189 -5.00 -19.86 22.66
C TRP A 189 -3.68 -19.16 22.31
N GLU A 190 -2.75 -19.09 23.25
CA GLU A 190 -1.40 -18.56 23.04
C GLU A 190 -0.61 -19.39 22.04
N GLU A 191 -0.68 -20.72 22.13
CA GLU A 191 0.00 -21.62 21.20
C GLU A 191 -0.51 -21.44 19.76
N ARG A 192 -1.83 -21.29 19.58
CA ARG A 192 -2.40 -21.01 18.25
C ARG A 192 -1.91 -19.69 17.67
N LYS A 193 -1.88 -18.62 18.48
CA LYS A 193 -1.34 -17.31 18.06
C LYS A 193 0.13 -17.41 17.66
N LYS A 194 0.93 -18.12 18.47
CA LYS A 194 2.35 -18.34 18.21
C LYS A 194 2.58 -19.07 16.88
N ASN A 195 1.80 -20.11 16.59
CA ASN A 195 1.90 -20.84 15.32
C ASN A 195 1.56 -19.98 14.10
N ILE A 196 0.51 -19.16 14.20
CA ILE A 196 0.15 -18.24 13.11
C ILE A 196 1.24 -17.17 12.92
N PHE A 197 1.75 -16.60 14.01
CA PHE A 197 2.86 -15.65 13.99
C PHE A 197 4.09 -16.25 13.29
N ILE A 198 4.53 -17.46 13.67
CA ILE A 198 5.70 -18.12 13.08
C ILE A 198 5.48 -18.30 11.57
N SER A 199 4.32 -18.84 11.18
CA SER A 199 3.95 -19.04 9.77
C SER A 199 4.01 -17.73 8.97
N VAL A 200 3.39 -16.66 9.48
CA VAL A 200 3.39 -15.34 8.83
C VAL A 200 4.80 -14.78 8.73
N ARG A 201 5.62 -14.91 9.77
CA ARG A 201 7.02 -14.44 9.77
C ARG A 201 7.87 -15.16 8.75
N GLU A 202 7.73 -16.48 8.62
CA GLU A 202 8.44 -17.26 7.61
C GLU A 202 8.03 -16.84 6.18
N MET A 203 6.75 -16.55 5.97
CA MET A 203 6.27 -16.02 4.69
C MET A 203 6.82 -14.63 4.40
N LEU A 204 6.72 -13.69 5.36
CA LEU A 204 7.24 -12.34 5.21
C LEU A 204 8.74 -12.33 4.98
N ALA A 205 9.52 -13.18 5.68
CA ALA A 205 10.96 -13.30 5.46
C ALA A 205 11.32 -13.73 4.03
N LYS A 206 10.48 -14.54 3.37
CA LYS A 206 10.68 -14.92 1.95
C LYS A 206 10.34 -13.79 0.97
N ILE A 207 9.34 -12.98 1.29
CA ILE A 207 8.85 -11.89 0.41
C ILE A 207 9.66 -10.62 0.58
N LEU A 208 10.18 -10.38 1.79
CA LEU A 208 10.93 -9.21 2.24
C LEU A 208 12.37 -9.61 2.61
N PRO A 209 13.17 -10.18 1.68
CA PRO A 209 14.58 -10.42 1.95
C PRO A 209 15.32 -9.08 2.08
N ASN A 210 16.47 -9.10 2.76
CA ASN A 210 17.23 -7.90 3.10
C ASN A 210 17.49 -6.99 1.89
N GLU A 211 17.82 -7.56 0.73
CA GLU A 211 18.08 -6.83 -0.51
C GLU A 211 16.84 -6.05 -0.98
N ARG A 212 15.65 -6.64 -0.85
CA ARG A 212 14.39 -5.98 -1.21
C ARG A 212 14.05 -4.86 -0.23
N MET A 213 14.41 -5.00 1.05
CA MET A 213 14.25 -3.95 2.05
C MET A 213 15.14 -2.74 1.78
N ILE A 214 16.41 -3.00 1.46
CA ILE A 214 17.37 -1.96 1.06
C ILE A 214 16.87 -1.24 -0.20
N LEU A 215 16.40 -2.00 -1.19
CA LEU A 215 15.85 -1.43 -2.43
C LEU A 215 14.60 -0.58 -2.17
N LEU A 216 13.66 -1.06 -1.34
CA LEU A 216 12.47 -0.31 -0.97
C LEU A 216 12.85 0.99 -0.25
N CYS A 217 13.77 0.95 0.72
CA CYS A 217 14.26 2.13 1.42
C CYS A 217 14.86 3.16 0.44
N ASN A 218 15.73 2.72 -0.47
CA ASN A 218 16.30 3.59 -1.51
C ASN A 218 15.22 4.21 -2.40
N VAL A 219 14.22 3.43 -2.81
CA VAL A 219 13.13 3.92 -3.65
C VAL A 219 12.27 4.95 -2.90
N LEU A 220 11.95 4.72 -1.63
CA LEU A 220 11.18 5.68 -0.82
C LEU A 220 11.89 7.04 -0.78
N ILE A 221 13.18 7.05 -0.44
CA ILE A 221 13.94 8.30 -0.31
C ILE A 221 14.22 8.94 -1.68
N ARG A 222 14.72 8.18 -2.64
CA ARG A 222 15.19 8.74 -3.93
C ARG A 222 14.08 9.00 -4.95
N ARG A 223 12.85 8.57 -4.67
CA ARG A 223 11.71 8.79 -5.57
C ARG A 223 10.55 9.49 -4.87
N TYR A 224 10.12 8.98 -3.73
CA TYR A 224 8.85 9.40 -3.12
C TYR A 224 9.00 10.53 -2.09
N PHE A 225 10.20 10.76 -1.55
CA PHE A 225 10.49 11.92 -0.71
C PHE A 225 10.86 13.17 -1.53
N ILE A 226 11.24 12.99 -2.80
CA ILE A 226 11.64 14.09 -3.67
C ILE A 226 10.45 15.00 -3.94
N LEU A 227 10.58 16.31 -3.67
CA LEU A 227 9.56 17.30 -4.07
C LEU A 227 9.42 17.30 -5.59
N THR A 228 8.20 17.16 -6.04
CA THR A 228 7.83 17.31 -7.44
C THR A 228 7.69 18.79 -7.80
N ALA A 229 7.63 19.10 -9.10
CA ALA A 229 7.33 20.45 -9.55
C ALA A 229 5.97 20.95 -9.01
N ASN A 230 4.97 20.06 -8.94
CA ASN A 230 3.67 20.38 -8.39
C ASN A 230 3.74 20.72 -6.89
N ASP A 231 4.55 19.99 -6.11
CA ASP A 231 4.75 20.30 -4.69
C ASP A 231 5.39 21.69 -4.50
N LEU A 232 6.37 22.03 -5.33
CA LEU A 232 7.02 23.35 -5.30
C LEU A 232 6.07 24.48 -5.71
N ASP A 233 5.20 24.23 -6.69
CA ASP A 233 4.16 25.18 -7.10
C ASP A 233 3.09 25.36 -6.01
N GLU A 234 2.62 24.27 -5.40
CA GLU A 234 1.69 24.31 -4.25
C GLU A 234 2.31 25.09 -3.07
N TRP A 235 3.58 24.82 -2.76
CA TRP A 235 4.32 25.55 -1.73
C TRP A 235 4.44 27.04 -2.05
N HIS A 236 4.78 27.39 -3.30
CA HIS A 236 4.89 28.78 -3.74
C HIS A 236 3.55 29.53 -3.66
N GLN A 237 2.45 28.86 -4.00
CA GLN A 237 1.11 29.45 -4.00
C GLN A 237 0.54 29.64 -2.59
N ASN A 238 0.69 28.65 -1.71
CA ASN A 238 0.19 28.72 -0.34
C ASN A 238 1.05 27.89 0.62
N PRO A 239 2.09 28.49 1.24
CA PRO A 239 3.03 27.77 2.10
C PRO A 239 2.39 27.26 3.40
N GLU A 240 1.36 27.91 3.91
CA GLU A 240 0.67 27.47 5.13
C GLU A 240 -0.16 26.21 4.87
N SER A 241 -0.94 26.20 3.77
CA SER A 241 -1.68 24.99 3.36
C SER A 241 -0.73 23.84 3.05
N PHE A 242 0.34 24.11 2.31
CA PHE A 242 1.35 23.10 2.00
C PHE A 242 1.95 22.50 3.28
N HIS A 243 2.31 23.34 4.27
CA HIS A 243 2.84 22.85 5.55
C HIS A 243 1.85 21.93 6.28
N HIS A 244 0.56 22.28 6.33
CA HIS A 244 -0.46 21.45 6.96
C HIS A 244 -0.70 20.13 6.21
N GLU A 245 -0.64 20.13 4.88
CA GLU A 245 -0.81 18.92 4.07
C GLU A 245 0.39 17.96 4.16
N GLN A 246 1.58 18.47 4.49
CA GLN A 246 2.76 17.65 4.77
C GLN A 246 2.77 17.09 6.20
N ASP A 247 1.84 17.50 7.06
CA ASP A 247 1.75 16.97 8.41
C ASP A 247 1.42 15.46 8.37
N MET A 248 2.17 14.67 9.14
CA MET A 248 2.03 13.22 9.18
C MET A 248 0.67 12.74 9.67
N ILE A 249 -0.19 13.64 10.16
CA ILE A 249 -1.59 13.35 10.51
C ILE A 249 -2.39 12.92 9.25
N GLN A 250 -2.07 13.46 8.07
CA GLN A 250 -2.76 13.17 6.80
C GLN A 250 -1.98 12.21 5.90
N TRP A 251 -1.11 11.35 6.45
CA TRP A 251 -0.23 10.46 5.71
C TRP A 251 -0.92 9.49 4.73
N THR A 252 -2.24 9.35 4.76
CA THR A 252 -3.00 8.52 3.79
C THR A 252 -3.61 9.31 2.63
N GLU A 253 -3.34 10.62 2.54
CA GLU A 253 -3.94 11.52 1.55
C GLU A 253 -2.93 12.00 0.51
N LYS A 254 -1.67 12.23 0.89
CA LYS A 254 -0.57 12.65 0.01
C LYS A 254 0.52 11.58 -0.10
N LEU A 255 1.15 11.49 -1.27
CA LEU A 255 2.10 10.42 -1.59
C LEU A 255 3.39 10.51 -0.75
N ARG A 256 3.99 11.71 -0.64
CA ARG A 256 5.21 11.93 0.14
C ARG A 256 5.02 11.62 1.64
N PRO A 257 4.05 12.21 2.35
CA PRO A 257 3.74 11.83 3.74
C PRO A 257 3.48 10.32 3.92
N CYS A 258 2.80 9.68 2.96
CA CYS A 258 2.59 8.22 3.01
C CYS A 258 3.89 7.42 2.91
N ALA A 259 4.80 7.83 2.04
CA ALA A 259 6.10 7.20 1.86
C ALA A 259 6.98 7.38 3.11
N GLU A 260 6.97 8.58 3.70
CA GLU A 260 7.68 8.87 4.95
C GLU A 260 7.15 8.01 6.11
N ALA A 261 5.83 7.89 6.24
CA ALA A 261 5.19 7.05 7.25
C ALA A 261 5.52 5.56 7.08
N LEU A 262 5.59 5.06 5.83
CA LEU A 262 6.04 3.70 5.55
C LEU A 262 7.54 3.53 5.88
N TYR A 263 8.37 4.51 5.53
CA TYR A 263 9.81 4.50 5.80
C TYR A 263 10.13 4.36 7.29
N ILE A 264 9.44 5.12 8.17
CA ILE A 264 9.64 5.04 9.62
C ILE A 264 9.42 3.60 10.12
N VAL A 265 8.28 3.02 9.76
CA VAL A 265 7.94 1.63 10.12
C VAL A 265 8.94 0.64 9.53
N LEU A 266 9.39 0.88 8.30
CA LEU A 266 10.39 0.05 7.63
C LEU A 266 11.70 0.03 8.44
N PHE A 267 12.15 1.21 8.86
CA PHE A 267 13.36 1.39 9.62
C PHE A 267 13.27 0.73 11.00
N GLU A 268 12.16 0.90 11.72
CA GLU A 268 11.95 0.26 13.02
C GLU A 268 12.05 -1.28 12.96
N ASN A 269 11.57 -1.89 11.87
CA ASN A 269 11.58 -3.34 11.72
C ASN A 269 12.92 -3.90 11.19
N TYR A 270 13.75 -3.09 10.51
CA TYR A 270 14.96 -3.53 9.80
C TYR A 270 16.18 -2.63 10.06
N ARG A 271 16.24 -2.01 11.25
CA ARG A 271 17.25 -1.01 11.65
C ARG A 271 18.68 -1.44 11.30
N ASP A 272 19.08 -2.63 11.69
CA ASP A 272 20.48 -3.10 11.56
C ASP A 272 20.95 -3.13 10.10
N ILE A 273 20.01 -3.34 9.16
CA ILE A 273 20.29 -3.38 7.73
C ILE A 273 20.16 -1.99 7.12
N LEU A 274 19.20 -1.18 7.56
CA LEU A 274 18.85 0.10 6.93
C LEU A 274 19.67 1.29 7.44
N ALA A 275 20.14 1.28 8.69
CA ALA A 275 20.98 2.35 9.24
C ALA A 275 22.24 2.65 8.39
N PRO A 276 23.09 1.67 8.01
CA PRO A 276 24.24 1.96 7.17
C PRO A 276 23.86 2.47 5.77
N VAL A 277 22.70 2.03 5.23
CA VAL A 277 22.19 2.49 3.93
C VAL A 277 21.81 3.97 4.00
N ILE A 278 21.11 4.39 5.05
CA ILE A 278 20.71 5.79 5.23
C ILE A 278 21.92 6.68 5.40
N VAL A 279 22.92 6.27 6.20
CA VAL A 279 24.18 7.00 6.33
C VAL A 279 24.89 7.14 4.98
N SER A 280 24.89 6.08 4.16
CA SER A 280 25.46 6.14 2.81
C SER A 280 24.73 7.14 1.92
N ILE A 281 23.38 7.15 1.94
CA ILE A 281 22.57 8.10 1.16
C ILE A 281 22.83 9.53 1.63
N LEU A 282 22.90 9.75 2.96
CA LEU A 282 23.16 11.06 3.55
C LEU A 282 24.52 11.61 3.12
N ARG A 283 25.59 10.81 3.24
CA ARG A 283 26.94 11.20 2.79
C ARG A 283 26.98 11.51 1.31
N GLU A 284 26.39 10.64 0.48
CA GLU A 284 26.31 10.88 -0.97
C GLU A 284 25.59 12.19 -1.29
N ALA A 285 24.48 12.49 -0.62
CA ALA A 285 23.75 13.73 -0.85
C ALA A 285 24.50 14.98 -0.36
N MET A 286 25.28 14.87 0.72
CA MET A 286 26.16 15.92 1.23
C MET A 286 27.32 16.21 0.25
N ASP A 287 27.98 15.17 -0.25
CA ASP A 287 29.17 15.30 -1.09
C ASP A 287 28.84 15.81 -2.51
N ASN A 288 27.68 15.43 -3.04
CA ASN A 288 27.31 15.76 -4.42
C ASN A 288 26.57 17.10 -4.58
N CYS A 289 26.13 17.72 -3.48
CA CYS A 289 25.40 18.97 -3.50
C CYS A 289 26.29 20.14 -3.03
N PRO A 290 26.53 21.18 -3.86
CA PRO A 290 27.38 22.30 -3.49
C PRO A 290 26.84 23.04 -2.26
N ALA A 291 27.73 23.69 -1.51
CA ALA A 291 27.38 24.41 -0.27
C ALA A 291 26.49 25.65 -0.52
N VAL A 292 26.56 26.23 -1.72
CA VAL A 292 25.74 27.36 -2.13
C VAL A 292 25.15 27.04 -3.50
N GLU A 293 23.82 26.99 -3.58
CA GLU A 293 23.08 26.73 -4.80
C GLU A 293 21.96 27.76 -4.92
N THR A 294 21.86 28.39 -6.09
CA THR A 294 20.91 29.50 -6.34
C THR A 294 19.65 29.05 -7.08
N GLU A 295 19.62 27.81 -7.56
CA GLU A 295 18.52 27.21 -8.31
C GLU A 295 18.16 25.85 -7.70
N ILE A 296 16.91 25.43 -7.85
CA ILE A 296 16.46 24.12 -7.36
C ILE A 296 16.96 23.04 -8.34
N THR A 297 17.99 22.30 -7.93
CA THR A 297 18.54 21.20 -8.73
C THR A 297 18.10 19.83 -8.21
N PRO A 298 18.14 18.77 -9.04
CA PRO A 298 17.85 17.41 -8.57
C PRO A 298 18.75 16.97 -7.40
N ARG A 299 19.97 17.51 -7.30
CA ARG A 299 20.90 17.20 -6.20
C ARG A 299 20.46 17.86 -4.89
N MET A 300 20.00 19.11 -4.96
CA MET A 300 19.37 19.81 -3.83
C MET A 300 18.12 19.07 -3.33
N LEU A 301 17.26 18.62 -4.24
CA LEU A 301 16.05 17.87 -3.87
C LEU A 301 16.37 16.50 -3.24
N LEU A 302 17.41 15.81 -3.74
CA LEU A 302 17.89 14.58 -3.11
C LEU A 302 18.47 14.85 -1.71
N LYS A 303 19.17 15.98 -1.53
CA LYS A 303 19.67 16.39 -0.21
C LYS A 303 18.54 16.70 0.77
N ASP A 304 17.48 17.39 0.33
CA ASP A 304 16.25 17.58 1.13
C ASP A 304 15.69 16.23 1.57
N ALA A 305 15.42 15.32 0.63
CA ALA A 305 14.88 14.00 0.91
C ALA A 305 15.77 13.18 1.87
N ALA A 306 17.09 13.20 1.67
CA ALA A 306 18.03 12.50 2.54
C ALA A 306 18.04 13.09 3.97
N TYR A 307 17.93 14.42 4.09
CA TYR A 307 17.88 15.11 5.38
C TYR A 307 16.56 14.83 6.09
N THR A 308 15.43 14.83 5.38
CA THR A 308 14.13 14.40 5.93
C THR A 308 14.20 12.96 6.43
N ALA A 309 14.76 12.04 5.63
CA ALA A 309 14.91 10.64 6.01
C ALA A 309 15.77 10.47 7.26
N ALA A 310 16.89 11.19 7.37
CA ALA A 310 17.75 11.17 8.55
C ALA A 310 17.05 11.80 9.78
N GLY A 311 16.30 12.89 9.57
CA GLY A 311 15.54 13.57 10.62
C GLY A 311 14.48 12.68 11.25
N HIS A 312 13.81 11.83 10.47
CA HIS A 312 12.78 10.90 10.97
C HIS A 312 13.34 9.81 11.92
N VAL A 313 14.63 9.46 11.82
CA VAL A 313 15.25 8.35 12.57
C VAL A 313 16.54 8.79 13.28
N TYR A 314 16.64 10.07 13.63
CA TYR A 314 17.88 10.68 14.10
C TYR A 314 18.39 10.06 15.42
N TYR A 315 17.48 9.71 16.33
CA TYR A 315 17.83 9.11 17.62
C TYR A 315 18.59 7.81 17.41
N GLU A 316 18.12 6.97 16.50
CA GLU A 316 18.73 5.67 16.18
C GLU A 316 19.99 5.83 15.32
N LEU A 317 20.02 6.83 14.42
CA LEU A 317 21.18 7.12 13.59
C LEU A 317 22.37 7.68 14.37
N SER A 318 22.15 8.30 15.53
CA SER A 318 23.25 8.82 16.38
C SER A 318 24.27 7.74 16.77
N SER A 319 23.88 6.46 16.74
CA SER A 319 24.77 5.31 16.97
C SER A 319 25.63 4.92 15.75
N TYR A 320 25.31 5.44 14.56
CA TYR A 320 25.95 5.13 13.28
C TYR A 320 26.59 6.36 12.60
N PHE A 321 26.22 7.56 13.03
CA PHE A 321 26.67 8.83 12.45
C PHE A 321 26.89 9.89 13.54
N SER A 322 28.06 10.53 13.52
CA SER A 322 28.40 11.63 14.42
C SER A 322 27.85 12.94 13.86
N PHE A 323 26.76 13.46 14.41
CA PHE A 323 26.18 14.75 13.99
C PHE A 323 27.03 15.99 14.37
N ASN A 324 28.13 15.79 15.11
CA ASN A 324 29.06 16.85 15.51
C ASN A 324 30.23 17.04 14.52
N GLU A 325 30.35 16.17 13.51
CA GLU A 325 31.32 16.26 12.42
C GLU A 325 30.67 16.91 11.19
#